data_AF-A0A7R9AUV3-F1
#
_entry.id   AF-A0A7R9AUV3-F1
#
_cell.length_a   1.000
_cell.length_b   1.000
_cell.length_c   1.000
_cell.angle_alpha   90.00
_cell.angle_beta   90.00
_cell.angle_gamma   90.00
#
_symmetry.space_group_name_H-M   'P 1'
#
loop_
_entity.id
_entity.type
_entity.pdbx_description
1 polymer ?
#
loop_
_entity_poly.entity_id
_entity_poly.type
_entity_poly.pdbx_seq_one_letter_code
_entity_poly.pdbx_strand_id
1 'polypeptide(L)'
;MERQPECECVQQIAVKRLQKISAWKRVTYSKQPSTKTEQCIARKYDQESIVCVCNATYCDLIEPTTVDQLAGNVARHYISTIEGRRLEPATLHFSTETLNISDAIYFQVNENATYQQILGFGGAMTDSAAINIDSLSESAQQLLLSAYYSPEGIEYSFLRTPIGSSDFSTHYYSLDDSVNDTTLEYFNLTKEDYSLKIPNIKRVQSLSSGKVKLFTTAWSAPDWMKNIQTNGLSSLKPKYYQLWADYYIK
;
A
#
# COMPACT_ATOMS: atom_id res chain seq x y z
N MET A 1 -22.31 -23.76 -36.57
CA MET A 1 -20.99 -23.23 -36.15
C MET A 1 -20.96 -23.30 -34.63
N GLU A 2 -20.52 -24.45 -34.11
CA GLU A 2 -20.27 -24.65 -32.69
C GLU A 2 -19.11 -23.76 -32.26
N ARG A 3 -19.34 -22.95 -31.22
CA ARG A 3 -18.28 -22.24 -30.51
C ARG A 3 -17.57 -23.26 -29.62
N GLN A 4 -16.27 -23.41 -29.82
CA GLN A 4 -15.40 -24.19 -28.94
C GLN A 4 -15.52 -23.67 -27.50
N PRO A 5 -15.50 -24.55 -26.49
CA PRO A 5 -15.44 -24.13 -25.10
C PRO A 5 -14.11 -23.44 -24.82
N GLU A 6 -14.18 -22.36 -24.05
CA GLU A 6 -13.04 -21.59 -23.57
C GLU A 6 -12.06 -22.54 -22.86
N CYS A 7 -10.82 -22.63 -23.38
CA CYS A 7 -9.72 -23.25 -22.66
C CYS A 7 -9.48 -22.47 -21.37
N GLU A 8 -9.99 -22.95 -20.25
CA GLU A 8 -9.45 -22.62 -18.94
C GLU A 8 -7.96 -22.98 -18.96
N CYS A 9 -7.11 -21.95 -19.07
CA CYS A 9 -5.67 -22.12 -18.97
C CYS A 9 -5.36 -22.42 -17.49
N VAL A 10 -5.46 -23.69 -17.12
CA VAL A 10 -5.01 -24.21 -15.83
C VAL A 10 -3.49 -24.08 -15.80
N GLN A 11 -2.99 -22.90 -15.40
CA GLN A 11 -1.57 -22.70 -15.18
C GLN A 11 -1.15 -23.55 -13.98
N GLN A 12 -0.45 -24.65 -14.27
CA GLN A 12 0.14 -25.51 -13.25
C GLN A 12 1.35 -24.80 -12.67
N ILE A 13 1.22 -24.26 -11.45
CA ILE A 13 2.32 -23.60 -10.74
C ILE A 13 3.00 -24.65 -9.84
N ALA A 14 4.23 -25.04 -10.14
CA ALA A 14 5.05 -25.84 -9.23
C ALA A 14 5.87 -24.90 -8.30
N VAL A 15 5.99 -25.21 -7.00
CA VAL A 15 6.82 -24.48 -6.02
C VAL A 15 7.56 -25.47 -5.12
N LYS A 16 8.80 -25.16 -4.68
CA LYS A 16 9.67 -26.08 -3.91
C LYS A 16 10.42 -25.40 -2.75
N ARG A 17 10.48 -26.10 -1.62
CA ARG A 17 11.27 -25.81 -0.41
C ARG A 17 12.54 -26.67 -0.37
N LEU A 18 13.70 -26.09 -0.08
CA LEU A 18 15.01 -26.76 -0.16
C LEU A 18 15.42 -27.44 1.15
N GLN A 19 15.01 -28.69 1.36
CA GLN A 19 15.80 -29.66 2.15
C GLN A 19 15.63 -31.07 1.56
N LYS A 20 16.68 -31.58 0.86
CA LYS A 20 16.88 -32.93 0.28
C LYS A 20 15.78 -33.47 -0.67
N ILE A 21 16.12 -33.77 -1.92
CA ILE A 21 15.19 -33.89 -3.07
C ILE A 21 15.10 -35.31 -3.63
N SER A 22 13.89 -35.74 -4.02
CA SER A 22 13.69 -36.73 -5.11
C SER A 22 12.50 -36.47 -6.06
N ALA A 23 11.66 -35.43 -5.87
CA ALA A 23 10.40 -35.31 -6.63
C ALA A 23 9.84 -33.86 -6.81
N TRP A 24 9.20 -33.58 -7.94
CA TRP A 24 8.40 -32.36 -8.24
C TRP A 24 6.93 -32.56 -7.84
N LYS A 25 6.20 -31.49 -7.49
CA LYS A 25 4.81 -31.57 -7.01
C LYS A 25 3.85 -30.80 -7.92
N ARG A 26 2.75 -31.45 -8.35
CA ARG A 26 1.62 -30.80 -9.02
C ARG A 26 0.88 -29.89 -8.03
N VAL A 27 0.33 -28.76 -8.50
CA VAL A 27 -0.63 -27.95 -7.73
C VAL A 27 -2.00 -28.04 -8.36
N THR A 28 -3.02 -28.33 -7.55
CA THR A 28 -4.42 -28.31 -7.98
C THR A 28 -5.15 -27.12 -7.37
N TYR A 29 -6.07 -26.57 -8.15
CA TYR A 29 -6.87 -25.41 -7.80
C TYR A 29 -8.23 -25.85 -7.28
N SER A 30 -8.67 -25.31 -6.14
CA SER A 30 -10.05 -25.39 -5.70
C SER A 30 -10.59 -23.98 -5.44
N LYS A 31 -11.73 -23.67 -6.08
CA LYS A 31 -12.48 -22.45 -5.76
C LYS A 31 -13.20 -22.68 -4.43
N GLN A 32 -12.81 -21.95 -3.39
CA GLN A 32 -13.57 -21.92 -2.16
C GLN A 32 -14.81 -21.02 -2.38
N PRO A 33 -16.04 -21.47 -2.02
CA PRO A 33 -17.17 -20.56 -1.94
C PRO A 33 -16.87 -19.52 -0.87
N SER A 34 -16.82 -18.24 -1.24
CA SER A 34 -16.61 -17.18 -0.26
C SER A 34 -17.86 -17.07 0.61
N THR A 35 -17.70 -17.24 1.92
CA THR A 35 -18.83 -17.30 2.84
C THR A 35 -19.14 -15.95 3.47
N LYS A 36 -18.26 -14.93 3.34
CA LYS A 36 -18.50 -13.60 3.94
C LYS A 36 -17.64 -12.45 3.39
N THR A 37 -17.36 -12.39 2.09
CA THR A 37 -16.72 -11.22 1.48
C THR A 37 -17.78 -10.27 0.92
N GLU A 38 -17.82 -9.04 1.42
CA GLU A 38 -18.45 -7.92 0.72
C GLU A 38 -17.74 -7.81 -0.64
N GLN A 39 -18.37 -8.32 -1.70
CA GLN A 39 -17.76 -8.40 -3.03
C GLN A 39 -17.63 -7.01 -3.65
N CYS A 40 -16.62 -6.80 -4.49
CA CYS A 40 -16.49 -5.55 -5.25
C CYS A 40 -17.80 -5.16 -5.95
N ILE A 41 -18.41 -4.02 -5.59
CA ILE A 41 -19.51 -3.44 -6.36
C ILE A 41 -18.91 -2.76 -7.59
N ALA A 42 -18.88 -3.51 -8.69
CA ALA A 42 -18.25 -3.10 -9.92
C ALA A 42 -18.94 -1.87 -10.53
N ARG A 43 -18.14 -0.84 -10.85
CA ARG A 43 -18.54 0.24 -11.75
C ARG A 43 -17.50 0.45 -12.82
N LYS A 44 -17.97 0.54 -14.07
CA LYS A 44 -17.13 0.87 -15.22
C LYS A 44 -17.32 2.35 -15.55
N TYR A 45 -16.21 3.04 -15.75
CA TYR A 45 -16.17 4.36 -16.37
C TYR A 45 -15.66 4.18 -17.82
N ASP A 46 -14.72 4.99 -18.28
CA ASP A 46 -14.15 4.89 -19.64
C ASP A 46 -12.83 4.11 -19.70
N GLN A 47 -12.55 3.29 -18.68
CA GLN A 47 -11.29 2.54 -18.54
C GLN A 47 -11.43 1.07 -18.98
N GLU A 48 -10.29 0.43 -19.19
CA GLU A 48 -10.21 -0.99 -19.59
C GLU A 48 -10.72 -1.95 -18.50
N SER A 49 -10.82 -1.49 -17.25
CA SER A 49 -11.30 -2.28 -16.11
C SER A 49 -12.36 -1.55 -15.27
N ILE A 50 -12.79 -2.17 -14.18
CA ILE A 50 -13.77 -1.65 -13.22
C ILE A 50 -13.09 -1.01 -12.00
N VAL A 51 -13.82 -0.17 -11.28
CA VAL A 51 -13.53 0.17 -9.87
C VAL A 51 -14.52 -0.53 -8.95
N CYS A 52 -14.15 -0.66 -7.68
CA CYS A 52 -15.04 -1.12 -6.62
C CYS A 52 -15.62 0.09 -5.89
N VAL A 53 -16.94 0.19 -5.85
CA VAL A 53 -17.64 1.34 -5.28
C VAL A 53 -17.89 1.11 -3.79
N CYS A 54 -17.27 1.95 -2.96
CA CYS A 54 -17.54 2.03 -1.53
C CYS A 54 -18.39 3.26 -1.19
N ASN A 55 -19.10 3.22 -0.07
CA ASN A 55 -19.87 4.32 0.49
C ASN A 55 -19.85 4.28 2.03
N ALA A 56 -20.73 5.05 2.69
CA ALA A 56 -20.78 5.11 4.15
C ALA A 56 -21.19 3.80 4.84
N THR A 57 -21.79 2.86 4.13
CA THR A 57 -22.36 1.61 4.69
C THR A 57 -21.77 0.35 4.07
N TYR A 58 -20.85 0.48 3.11
CA TYR A 58 -20.34 -0.65 2.33
C TYR A 58 -18.94 -0.39 1.78
N CYS A 59 -18.06 -1.38 1.87
CA CYS A 59 -16.81 -1.40 1.10
C CYS A 59 -16.28 -2.83 1.00
N ASP A 60 -15.72 -3.20 -0.16
CA ASP A 60 -15.14 -4.53 -0.32
C ASP A 60 -13.88 -4.70 0.55
N LEU A 61 -13.97 -5.62 1.51
CA LEU A 61 -12.90 -5.98 2.44
C LEU A 61 -12.46 -7.43 2.20
N ILE A 62 -11.22 -7.72 2.56
CA ILE A 62 -10.59 -9.03 2.39
C ILE A 62 -10.73 -9.79 3.70
N GLU A 63 -11.17 -11.05 3.63
CA GLU A 63 -11.15 -11.93 4.80
C GLU A 63 -9.70 -12.11 5.29
N PRO A 64 -9.37 -11.76 6.55
CA PRO A 64 -8.03 -11.94 7.09
C PRO A 64 -7.65 -13.41 7.01
N THR A 65 -6.64 -13.74 6.20
CA THR A 65 -6.13 -15.11 6.12
C THR A 65 -4.79 -15.16 6.85
N THR A 66 -4.78 -15.70 8.07
CA THR A 66 -3.53 -15.95 8.79
C THR A 66 -2.88 -17.22 8.24
N VAL A 67 -1.61 -17.13 7.87
CA VAL A 67 -0.83 -18.25 7.31
C VAL A 67 -0.78 -19.43 8.29
N ASP A 68 -0.86 -19.16 9.59
CA ASP A 68 -0.86 -20.16 10.67
C ASP A 68 -2.09 -21.09 10.64
N GLN A 69 -3.14 -20.74 9.88
CA GLN A 69 -4.34 -21.57 9.71
C GLN A 69 -4.26 -22.52 8.51
N LEU A 70 -3.22 -22.43 7.67
CA LEU A 70 -3.10 -23.26 6.49
C LEU A 70 -2.34 -24.57 6.80
N ALA A 71 -2.90 -25.70 6.36
CA ALA A 71 -2.20 -26.97 6.37
C ALA A 71 -0.93 -26.91 5.50
N GLY A 72 0.12 -27.65 5.87
CA GLY A 72 1.45 -27.56 5.23
C GLY A 72 1.53 -27.94 3.74
N ASN A 73 0.45 -28.47 3.15
CA ASN A 73 0.31 -28.74 1.72
C ASN A 73 -0.72 -27.82 1.04
N VAL A 74 -1.04 -26.70 1.66
CA VAL A 74 -2.01 -25.72 1.16
C VAL A 74 -1.34 -24.35 1.01
N ALA A 75 -1.67 -23.63 -0.05
CA ALA A 75 -1.31 -22.22 -0.22
C ALA A 75 -2.55 -21.39 -0.52
N ARG A 76 -2.53 -20.12 -0.10
CA ARG A 76 -3.53 -19.12 -0.48
C ARG A 76 -3.07 -18.39 -1.74
N HIS A 77 -4.00 -18.18 -2.65
CA HIS A 77 -3.78 -17.46 -3.90
C HIS A 77 -4.85 -16.37 -4.02
N TYR A 78 -4.44 -15.16 -4.37
CA TYR A 78 -5.35 -14.03 -4.60
C TYR A 78 -5.28 -13.62 -6.05
N ILE A 79 -6.44 -13.47 -6.71
CA ILE A 79 -6.52 -13.22 -8.14
C ILE A 79 -7.22 -11.88 -8.40
N SER A 80 -6.55 -11.01 -9.15
CA SER A 80 -7.14 -9.80 -9.72
C SER A 80 -6.97 -9.82 -11.24
N THR A 81 -8.01 -9.46 -11.98
CA THR A 81 -7.96 -9.42 -13.46
C THR A 81 -8.59 -8.16 -14.02
N ILE A 82 -8.29 -7.87 -15.29
CA ILE A 82 -8.84 -6.70 -15.99
C ILE A 82 -10.36 -6.83 -16.18
N GLU A 83 -10.88 -8.06 -16.28
CA GLU A 83 -12.31 -8.37 -16.44
C GLU A 83 -13.11 -8.12 -15.16
N GLY A 84 -12.46 -8.01 -14.00
CA GLY A 84 -13.11 -7.57 -12.77
C GLY A 84 -12.92 -8.46 -11.54
N ARG A 85 -12.07 -9.49 -11.58
CA ARG A 85 -11.69 -10.19 -10.33
C ARG A 85 -10.88 -9.24 -9.45
N ARG A 86 -11.11 -9.24 -8.14
CA ARG A 86 -10.53 -8.28 -7.19
C ARG A 86 -10.10 -9.00 -5.92
N LEU A 87 -8.80 -9.27 -5.83
CA LEU A 87 -8.17 -10.04 -4.74
C LEU A 87 -9.02 -11.25 -4.35
N GLU A 88 -9.55 -11.94 -5.36
CA GLU A 88 -10.46 -13.06 -5.15
C GLU A 88 -9.65 -14.22 -4.57
N PRO A 89 -10.01 -14.71 -3.37
CA PRO A 89 -9.25 -15.77 -2.74
C PRO A 89 -9.50 -17.11 -3.43
N ALA A 90 -8.43 -17.88 -3.54
CA ALA A 90 -8.45 -19.27 -3.95
C ALA A 90 -7.46 -20.08 -3.13
N THR A 91 -7.71 -21.39 -3.06
CA THR A 91 -6.86 -22.31 -2.33
C THR A 91 -6.15 -23.23 -3.31
N LEU A 92 -4.84 -23.30 -3.17
CA LEU A 92 -3.96 -24.19 -3.92
C LEU A 92 -3.59 -25.37 -3.04
N HIS A 93 -3.69 -26.57 -3.59
CA HIS A 93 -3.28 -27.80 -2.91
C HIS A 93 -2.05 -28.38 -3.59
N PHE A 94 -0.97 -28.55 -2.82
CA PHE A 94 0.24 -29.22 -3.28
C PHE A 94 0.00 -30.74 -3.28
N SER A 95 0.03 -31.34 -4.47
CA SER A 95 -0.02 -32.78 -4.67
C SER A 95 1.30 -33.44 -4.26
N THR A 96 1.24 -34.72 -3.91
CA THR A 96 2.41 -35.58 -3.72
C THR A 96 2.87 -36.26 -5.01
N GLU A 97 2.11 -36.13 -6.11
CA GLU A 97 2.43 -36.75 -7.40
C GLU A 97 3.57 -36.04 -8.13
N THR A 98 4.54 -36.84 -8.59
CA THR A 98 5.60 -36.42 -9.51
C THR A 98 5.09 -36.23 -10.91
N LEU A 99 5.26 -35.03 -11.44
CA LEU A 99 5.02 -34.72 -12.85
C LEU A 99 6.22 -35.09 -13.72
N ASN A 100 5.94 -35.63 -14.90
CA ASN A 100 6.92 -35.75 -15.98
C ASN A 100 6.92 -34.43 -16.77
N ILE A 101 8.06 -33.76 -16.86
CA ILE A 101 8.16 -32.29 -17.03
C ILE A 101 8.42 -31.88 -18.49
N SER A 102 8.22 -32.78 -19.46
CA SER A 102 8.62 -32.50 -20.85
C SER A 102 7.97 -31.24 -21.45
N ASP A 103 6.78 -30.84 -20.97
CA ASP A 103 5.98 -29.75 -21.56
C ASP A 103 5.39 -28.76 -20.52
N ALA A 104 5.96 -28.66 -19.32
CA ALA A 104 5.43 -27.82 -18.24
C ALA A 104 6.31 -26.61 -17.90
N ILE A 105 5.68 -25.45 -17.66
CA ILE A 105 6.33 -24.30 -17.03
C ILE A 105 6.43 -24.57 -15.53
N TYR A 106 7.62 -24.45 -14.95
CA TYR A 106 7.83 -24.63 -13.53
C TYR A 106 8.56 -23.44 -12.92
N PHE A 107 8.22 -23.15 -11.66
CA PHE A 107 8.91 -22.15 -10.86
C PHE A 107 9.66 -22.87 -9.73
N GLN A 108 10.88 -22.40 -9.44
CA GLN A 108 11.68 -22.96 -8.36
C GLN A 108 12.10 -21.85 -7.40
N VAL A 109 11.78 -22.04 -6.12
CA VAL A 109 12.22 -21.14 -5.05
C VAL A 109 13.50 -21.71 -4.44
N ASN A 110 14.54 -20.90 -4.35
CA ASN A 110 15.80 -21.25 -3.70
C ASN A 110 15.90 -20.53 -2.34
N GLU A 111 15.53 -21.22 -1.26
CA GLU A 111 15.56 -20.66 0.10
C GLU A 111 16.97 -20.34 0.62
N ASN A 112 18.02 -20.85 -0.02
CA ASN A 112 19.41 -20.56 0.34
C ASN A 112 19.94 -19.27 -0.32
N ALA A 113 19.22 -18.71 -1.30
CA ALA A 113 19.56 -17.44 -1.92
C ALA A 113 18.72 -16.33 -1.30
N THR A 114 19.37 -15.49 -0.49
CA THR A 114 18.72 -14.34 0.17
C THR A 114 19.04 -13.03 -0.54
N TYR A 115 18.13 -12.07 -0.42
CA TYR A 115 18.26 -10.73 -0.99
C TYR A 115 17.89 -9.66 0.06
N GLN A 116 17.40 -8.51 -0.36
CA GLN A 116 17.01 -7.42 0.53
C GLN A 116 15.88 -7.82 1.48
N GLN A 117 15.88 -7.20 2.66
CA GLN A 117 14.72 -7.23 3.55
C GLN A 117 13.67 -6.23 3.06
N ILE A 118 12.41 -6.65 3.05
CA ILE A 118 11.29 -5.77 2.72
C ILE A 118 10.88 -5.03 3.98
N LEU A 119 10.97 -3.70 3.95
CA LEU A 119 10.58 -2.89 5.10
C LEU A 119 9.06 -2.85 5.28
N GLY A 120 8.32 -2.73 4.17
CA GLY A 120 6.87 -2.73 4.10
C GLY A 120 6.34 -2.03 2.85
N PHE A 121 5.02 -1.82 2.80
CA PHE A 121 4.28 -1.20 1.69
C PHE A 121 3.30 -0.16 2.24
N GLY A 122 3.01 0.88 1.47
CA GLY A 122 2.28 2.02 2.01
C GLY A 122 1.88 3.09 1.01
N GLY A 123 1.27 4.15 1.53
CA GLY A 123 0.87 5.36 0.80
C GLY A 123 1.48 6.64 1.39
N ALA A 124 0.96 7.79 0.98
CA ALA A 124 1.35 9.10 1.51
C ALA A 124 0.15 9.87 2.07
N MET A 125 0.29 10.42 3.28
CA MET A 125 -0.66 11.35 3.90
C MET A 125 -0.26 12.77 3.52
N THR A 126 -0.57 13.16 2.28
CA THR A 126 -0.46 14.55 1.80
C THR A 126 -1.66 15.36 2.27
N ASP A 127 -1.59 16.70 2.18
CA ASP A 127 -2.73 17.55 2.53
C ASP A 127 -3.93 17.21 1.65
N SER A 128 -3.74 17.07 0.34
CA SER A 128 -4.80 16.65 -0.58
C SER A 128 -5.41 15.30 -0.20
N ALA A 129 -4.61 14.31 0.20
CA ALA A 129 -5.14 13.01 0.62
C ALA A 129 -6.02 13.17 1.87
N ALA A 130 -5.54 13.90 2.87
CA ALA A 130 -6.28 14.13 4.10
C ALA A 130 -7.57 14.96 3.86
N ILE A 131 -7.52 16.01 3.04
CA ILE A 131 -8.70 16.80 2.64
C ILE A 131 -9.75 15.91 1.96
N ASN A 132 -9.34 15.03 1.03
CA ASN A 132 -10.28 14.14 0.34
C ASN A 132 -10.88 13.10 1.28
N ILE A 133 -10.09 12.54 2.20
CA ILE A 133 -10.59 11.65 3.25
C ILE A 133 -11.62 12.40 4.09
N ASP A 134 -11.26 13.56 4.64
CA ASP A 134 -12.10 14.32 5.56
C ASP A 134 -13.37 14.89 4.89
N SER A 135 -13.41 14.98 3.55
CA SER A 135 -14.60 15.35 2.80
C SER A 135 -15.71 14.29 2.79
N LEU A 136 -15.39 13.04 3.16
CA LEU A 136 -16.35 11.95 3.27
C LEU A 136 -17.09 12.00 4.61
N SER A 137 -18.25 11.34 4.71
CA SER A 137 -18.88 11.07 6.01
C SER A 137 -17.98 10.19 6.90
N GLU A 138 -18.03 10.34 8.22
CA GLU A 138 -17.18 9.59 9.16
C GLU A 138 -17.16 8.07 8.92
N SER A 139 -18.31 7.44 8.63
CA SER A 139 -18.40 6.01 8.34
C SER A 139 -17.66 5.62 7.05
N ALA A 140 -17.75 6.45 6.01
CA ALA A 140 -17.01 6.23 4.77
C ALA A 140 -15.50 6.46 4.95
N GLN A 141 -15.10 7.44 5.78
CA GLN A 141 -13.71 7.63 6.15
C GLN A 141 -13.14 6.39 6.84
N GLN A 142 -13.90 5.83 7.79
CA GLN A 142 -13.53 4.62 8.51
C GLN A 142 -13.32 3.45 7.55
N LEU A 143 -14.27 3.19 6.65
CA LEU A 143 -14.18 2.11 5.67
C LEU A 143 -12.98 2.28 4.73
N LEU A 144 -12.73 3.51 4.25
CA LEU A 144 -11.57 3.81 3.39
C LEU A 144 -10.25 3.55 4.11
N LEU A 145 -10.10 4.03 5.35
CA LEU A 145 -8.88 3.81 6.13
C LEU A 145 -8.70 2.33 6.51
N SER A 146 -9.80 1.63 6.83
CA SER A 146 -9.79 0.19 7.08
C SER A 146 -9.34 -0.59 5.85
N ALA A 147 -9.85 -0.27 4.66
CA ALA A 147 -9.44 -0.94 3.42
C ALA A 147 -7.93 -0.87 3.18
N TYR A 148 -7.26 0.22 3.60
CA TYR A 148 -5.81 0.35 3.50
C TYR A 148 -5.03 -0.28 4.65
N TYR A 149 -5.45 -0.07 5.90
CA TYR A 149 -4.58 -0.30 7.07
C TYR A 149 -5.04 -1.40 8.01
N SER A 150 -6.30 -1.81 7.96
CA SER A 150 -6.83 -2.87 8.84
C SER A 150 -6.44 -4.28 8.34
N PRO A 151 -6.49 -5.30 9.22
CA PRO A 151 -6.33 -6.70 8.84
C PRO A 151 -7.37 -7.20 7.83
N GLU A 152 -8.56 -6.58 7.82
CA GLU A 152 -9.61 -6.83 6.85
C GLU A 152 -9.39 -6.06 5.52
N GLY A 153 -8.33 -5.27 5.42
CA GLY A 153 -7.91 -4.56 4.23
C GLY A 153 -6.66 -5.16 3.58
N ILE A 154 -5.85 -4.30 2.96
CA ILE A 154 -4.53 -4.67 2.39
C ILE A 154 -3.36 -4.43 3.33
N GLU A 155 -3.64 -4.07 4.59
CA GLU A 155 -2.70 -3.98 5.71
C GLU A 155 -1.38 -3.24 5.41
N TYR A 156 -1.50 -2.01 4.90
CA TYR A 156 -0.37 -1.11 4.73
C TYR A 156 0.43 -0.96 6.02
N SER A 157 1.75 -1.07 5.90
CA SER A 157 2.72 -1.03 7.01
C SER A 157 3.62 0.21 6.96
N PHE A 158 3.50 1.03 5.91
CA PHE A 158 4.20 2.29 5.75
C PHE A 158 3.24 3.45 5.49
N LEU A 159 3.63 4.64 5.96
CA LEU A 159 2.96 5.88 5.62
C LEU A 159 3.98 7.02 5.49
N ARG A 160 4.07 7.59 4.29
CA ARG A 160 4.87 8.78 4.02
C ARG A 160 4.10 10.04 4.44
N THR A 161 4.74 10.98 5.12
CA THR A 161 4.12 12.28 5.47
C THR A 161 5.06 13.43 5.10
N PRO A 162 4.64 14.39 4.26
CA PRO A 162 5.45 15.57 3.95
C PRO A 162 5.71 16.43 5.21
N ILE A 163 6.88 17.04 5.30
CA ILE A 163 7.18 18.10 6.28
C ILE A 163 6.94 19.44 5.58
N GLY A 164 6.02 20.24 6.10
CA GLY A 164 5.49 21.41 5.40
C GLY A 164 4.63 21.02 4.17
N SER A 165 4.49 21.96 3.24
CA SER A 165 3.74 21.75 2.00
C SER A 165 4.46 20.84 0.98
N SER A 166 3.68 20.25 0.08
CA SER A 166 4.17 19.72 -1.20
C SER A 166 3.36 20.28 -2.37
N ASP A 167 3.62 19.78 -3.57
CA ASP A 167 2.76 19.97 -4.74
C ASP A 167 1.30 19.48 -4.56
N PHE A 168 1.05 18.60 -3.58
CA PHE A 168 -0.29 18.15 -3.16
C PHE A 168 -0.80 18.90 -1.93
N SER A 169 -0.44 20.18 -1.82
CA SER A 169 -0.96 21.14 -0.85
C SER A 169 -1.77 22.22 -1.56
N THR A 170 -2.72 22.82 -0.85
CA THR A 170 -3.57 23.89 -1.42
C THR A 170 -2.84 25.22 -1.59
N HIS A 171 -1.72 25.38 -0.89
CA HIS A 171 -0.83 26.54 -0.97
C HIS A 171 0.57 26.14 -0.49
N TYR A 172 1.54 26.99 -0.77
CA TYR A 172 2.91 26.84 -0.27
C TYR A 172 3.01 27.34 1.17
N TYR A 173 3.66 26.54 2.01
CA TYR A 173 4.03 26.89 3.39
C TYR A 173 5.21 26.02 3.86
N SER A 174 5.99 26.55 4.80
CA SER A 174 6.92 25.77 5.61
C SER A 174 6.49 25.76 7.08
N LEU A 175 7.26 25.12 7.95
CA LEU A 175 7.01 25.14 9.40
C LEU A 175 7.73 26.31 10.08
N ASP A 176 8.48 27.13 9.34
CA ASP A 176 9.17 28.32 9.85
C ASP A 176 9.34 29.40 8.76
N ASP A 177 8.24 30.07 8.44
CA ASP A 177 8.22 31.14 7.43
C ASP A 177 8.67 32.51 7.97
N SER A 178 9.04 32.60 9.26
CA SER A 178 9.57 33.82 9.88
C SER A 178 10.97 34.14 9.36
N VAL A 179 11.13 35.30 8.72
CA VAL A 179 12.38 35.66 8.05
C VAL A 179 13.55 35.75 9.02
N ASN A 180 14.61 34.99 8.74
CA ASN A 180 15.87 34.98 9.48
C ASN A 180 15.74 34.51 10.94
N ASP A 181 14.79 33.61 11.22
CA ASP A 181 14.68 32.92 12.50
C ASP A 181 15.78 31.86 12.68
N THR A 182 17.00 32.32 12.96
CA THR A 182 18.16 31.44 13.10
C THR A 182 18.13 30.54 14.33
N THR A 183 17.14 30.71 15.20
CA THR A 183 16.91 29.92 16.42
C THR A 183 15.73 28.95 16.30
N LEU A 184 15.02 28.98 15.16
CA LEU A 184 13.75 28.28 14.96
C LEU A 184 12.69 28.65 16.02
N GLU A 185 12.77 29.82 16.66
CA GLU A 185 11.86 30.23 17.75
C GLU A 185 10.39 30.18 17.32
N TYR A 186 10.10 30.53 16.07
CA TYR A 186 8.78 30.57 15.46
C TYR A 186 8.42 29.29 14.70
N PHE A 187 9.27 28.27 14.73
CA PHE A 187 8.94 26.97 14.15
C PHE A 187 7.66 26.42 14.78
N ASN A 188 6.68 26.11 13.95
CA ASN A 188 5.42 25.55 14.41
C ASN A 188 4.78 24.66 13.35
N LEU A 189 4.06 23.64 13.83
CA LEU A 189 3.16 22.88 12.97
C LEU A 189 1.99 23.77 12.52
N THR A 190 1.48 23.49 11.34
CA THR A 190 0.43 24.28 10.71
C THR A 190 -0.96 23.67 10.95
N LYS A 191 -2.01 24.39 10.53
CA LYS A 191 -3.39 23.89 10.64
C LYS A 191 -3.58 22.58 9.86
N GLU A 192 -2.86 22.39 8.76
CA GLU A 192 -2.84 21.18 7.93
C GLU A 192 -2.31 19.99 8.74
N ASP A 193 -1.24 20.19 9.50
CA ASP A 193 -0.69 19.16 10.37
C ASP A 193 -1.66 18.79 11.49
N TYR A 194 -2.18 19.80 12.20
CA TYR A 194 -3.04 19.59 13.38
C TYR A 194 -4.44 19.08 13.04
N SER A 195 -5.04 19.58 11.96
CA SER A 195 -6.46 19.33 11.65
C SER A 195 -6.65 18.19 10.65
N LEU A 196 -5.66 17.92 9.78
CA LEU A 196 -5.80 16.96 8.69
C LEU A 196 -4.86 15.76 8.89
N LYS A 197 -3.54 15.98 8.89
CA LYS A 197 -2.55 14.90 8.83
C LYS A 197 -2.45 14.10 10.12
N ILE A 198 -2.20 14.76 11.26
CA ILE A 198 -1.99 14.08 12.55
C ILE A 198 -3.23 13.27 12.97
N PRO A 199 -4.47 13.81 12.89
CA PRO A 199 -5.67 13.03 13.23
C PRO A 199 -5.81 11.77 12.35
N ASN A 200 -5.63 11.89 11.04
CA ASN A 200 -5.72 10.74 10.13
C ASN A 200 -4.61 9.72 10.35
N ILE A 201 -3.37 10.15 10.63
CA ILE A 201 -2.26 9.25 11.00
C ILE A 201 -2.58 8.46 12.27
N LYS A 202 -3.15 9.11 13.29
CA LYS A 202 -3.56 8.42 14.53
C LYS A 202 -4.66 7.40 14.29
N ARG A 203 -5.64 7.71 13.44
CA ARG A 203 -6.70 6.76 13.05
C ARG A 203 -6.11 5.55 12.33
N VAL A 204 -5.23 5.77 11.36
CA VAL A 204 -4.48 4.72 10.66
C VAL A 204 -3.73 3.81 11.64
N GLN A 205 -3.02 4.39 12.61
CA GLN A 205 -2.29 3.61 13.62
C GLN A 205 -3.23 2.80 14.53
N SER A 206 -4.45 3.29 14.80
CA SER A 206 -5.43 2.56 15.61
C SER A 206 -6.11 1.41 14.86
N LEU A 207 -6.15 1.47 13.53
CA LEU A 207 -6.79 0.45 12.68
C LEU A 207 -5.89 -0.72 12.35
N SER A 208 -4.58 -0.51 12.31
CA SER A 208 -3.61 -1.54 11.97
C SER A 208 -3.39 -2.51 13.14
N SER A 209 -3.26 -3.81 12.85
CA SER A 209 -2.84 -4.80 13.85
C SER A 209 -1.37 -4.65 14.24
N GLY A 210 -0.58 -4.01 13.38
CA GLY A 210 0.86 -3.85 13.50
C GLY A 210 1.31 -2.39 13.57
N LYS A 211 2.62 -2.21 13.74
CA LYS A 211 3.21 -0.87 13.76
C LYS A 211 3.34 -0.31 12.33
N VAL A 212 2.55 0.73 12.02
CA VAL A 212 2.73 1.53 10.80
C VAL A 212 4.00 2.39 10.94
N LYS A 213 4.97 2.17 10.05
CA LYS A 213 6.22 2.93 9.99
C LYS A 213 5.98 4.25 9.27
N LEU A 214 6.31 5.34 9.95
CA LEU A 214 6.24 6.68 9.36
C LEU A 214 7.57 7.03 8.70
N PHE A 215 7.49 7.61 7.50
CA PHE A 215 8.63 8.15 6.77
C PHE A 215 8.31 9.59 6.37
N THR A 216 9.22 10.53 6.60
CA THR A 216 8.96 11.94 6.37
C THR A 216 10.00 12.55 5.45
N THR A 217 9.57 13.49 4.60
CA THR A 217 10.47 14.30 3.76
C THR A 217 9.91 15.70 3.60
N ALA A 218 10.76 16.71 3.73
CA ALA A 218 10.39 18.07 3.34
C ALA A 218 10.55 18.23 1.82
N TRP A 219 9.62 18.93 1.18
CA TRP A 219 9.71 19.27 -0.24
C TRP A 219 10.63 20.46 -0.49
N SER A 220 10.67 21.40 0.46
CA SER A 220 11.52 22.58 0.41
C SER A 220 11.88 23.06 1.82
N ALA A 221 13.02 23.75 1.94
CA ALA A 221 13.33 24.55 3.12
C ALA A 221 12.56 25.88 3.09
N PRO A 222 12.42 26.59 4.22
CA PRO A 222 11.87 27.94 4.25
C PRO A 222 12.55 28.87 3.25
N ASP A 223 11.80 29.81 2.68
CA ASP A 223 12.28 30.68 1.59
C ASP A 223 13.47 31.53 1.98
N TRP A 224 13.48 32.04 3.21
CA TRP A 224 14.58 32.85 3.73
C TRP A 224 15.89 32.05 3.85
N MET A 225 15.82 30.71 3.94
CA MET A 225 17.00 29.82 3.96
C MET A 225 17.57 29.53 2.56
N LYS A 226 16.86 29.85 1.47
CA LYS A 226 17.23 29.49 0.10
C LYS A 226 17.73 30.66 -0.73
N ASN A 227 18.53 30.34 -1.74
CA ASN A 227 18.77 31.19 -2.90
C ASN A 227 17.72 30.82 -3.96
N ILE A 228 16.75 31.69 -4.21
CA ILE A 228 15.66 31.45 -5.15
C ILE A 228 16.00 32.18 -6.46
N GLN A 229 16.04 31.43 -7.56
CA GLN A 229 16.25 31.96 -8.90
C GLN A 229 14.91 32.27 -9.57
N THR A 230 14.91 33.16 -10.55
CA THR A 230 13.71 33.57 -11.30
C THR A 230 13.13 32.47 -12.19
N ASN A 231 13.90 31.41 -12.48
CA ASN A 231 13.48 30.25 -13.26
C ASN A 231 12.85 29.13 -12.42
N GLY A 232 12.60 29.37 -11.12
CA GLY A 232 12.02 28.39 -10.19
C GLY A 232 13.04 27.44 -9.55
N LEU A 233 14.31 27.48 -9.94
CA LEU A 233 15.37 26.73 -9.25
C LEU A 233 15.69 27.39 -7.91
N SER A 234 15.88 26.58 -6.88
CA SER A 234 16.36 27.06 -5.59
C SER A 234 17.37 26.10 -4.99
N SER A 235 18.28 26.65 -4.18
CA SER A 235 19.25 25.87 -3.41
C SER A 235 19.35 26.42 -1.99
N LEU A 236 19.60 25.53 -1.03
CA LEU A 236 19.83 25.91 0.36
C LEU A 236 21.11 26.75 0.46
N LYS A 237 21.08 27.86 1.20
CA LYS A 237 22.30 28.65 1.44
C LYS A 237 23.24 27.85 2.37
N PRO A 238 24.55 27.74 2.07
CA PRO A 238 25.50 26.98 2.90
C PRO A 238 25.49 27.34 4.39
N LYS A 239 25.28 28.62 4.72
CA LYS A 239 25.21 29.09 6.10
C LYS A 239 24.03 28.52 6.92
N TYR A 240 23.02 27.93 6.27
CA TYR A 240 21.84 27.36 6.93
C TYR A 240 21.81 25.83 6.90
N TYR A 241 22.89 25.14 6.50
CA TYR A 241 22.91 23.67 6.43
C TYR A 241 22.64 23.02 7.79
N GLN A 242 23.30 23.51 8.86
CA GLN A 242 23.06 22.99 10.20
C GLN A 242 21.64 23.32 10.67
N LEU A 243 21.19 24.56 10.47
CA LEU A 243 19.86 24.99 10.86
C LEU A 243 18.75 24.19 10.16
N TRP A 244 18.97 23.79 8.90
CA TRP A 244 18.07 22.91 8.18
C TRP A 244 18.06 21.48 8.74
N ALA A 245 19.19 20.98 9.23
CA ALA A 245 19.22 19.71 9.96
C ALA A 245 18.45 19.82 11.29
N ASP A 246 18.61 20.93 12.02
CA ASP A 246 17.90 21.19 13.28
C ASP A 246 16.38 21.31 13.06
N TYR A 247 15.96 21.88 11.92
CA TYR A 247 14.56 21.94 11.50
C TYR A 247 13.93 20.54 11.34
N TYR A 248 14.69 19.53 10.91
CA TYR A 248 14.18 18.14 10.83
C TYR A 248 14.05 17.46 12.20
N ILE A 249 14.83 17.91 13.20
CA ILE A 249 14.82 17.35 14.55
C ILE A 249 13.65 17.91 15.36
N LYS A 250 13.30 19.17 15.13
CA LYS A 250 12.25 19.91 15.83
C LYS A 250 10.85 19.42 15.44
#